data_AF-A0AAF0IVF3-F1
#
_entry.id   AF-A0AAF0IVF3-F1
#
_cell.length_a   1.000
_cell.length_b   1.000
_cell.length_c   1.000
_cell.angle_alpha   90.00
_cell.angle_beta   90.00
_cell.angle_gamma   90.00
#
_symmetry.space_group_name_H-M   'P 1'
#
loop_
_entity.id
_entity.type
_entity.pdbx_description
1 polymer ?
#
loop_
_entity_poly.entity_id
_entity_poly.type
_entity_poly.pdbx_seq_one_letter_code
_entity_poly.pdbx_strand_id
1 'polypeptide(L)'
;MDDDELVASLPVFLNGAPGAEAQDPASSVRLELFQYPLYQRDHPLPVPASAAQRGQTVASRWRPQANRVEMELPLDVRPSVYNAEKGTEYAEATERLGKIPVPGQVKQERPPTDTPRFDRMRLESAAVPNAAEYMICTVKDGELHLTPLHAVLQMRPSMQHVDMLGQAESSERRGGRGAGSDDEGDANNAPDKRPGVVSLNVSVRTDASRPGPGAGRAPHDARDADAERWVDLRWIDESDPRGRQLADEQLLTHTRAPLYCESRARDFL
;
A
#
# COMPACT_ATOMS: atom_id res chain seq x y z
N MET A 1 -14.54 -50.12 19.09
CA MET A 1 -13.89 -49.08 18.27
C MET A 1 -15.04 -48.17 17.92
N ASP A 2 -15.40 -47.34 18.88
CA ASP A 2 -16.62 -46.53 18.89
C ASP A 2 -16.13 -45.10 19.10
N ASP A 3 -15.63 -44.47 18.05
CA ASP A 3 -15.05 -43.13 18.14
C ASP A 3 -15.27 -42.36 16.83
N ASP A 4 -16.53 -42.12 16.46
CA ASP A 4 -16.90 -40.98 15.60
C ASP A 4 -18.43 -40.77 15.67
N GLU A 5 -18.91 -40.26 16.80
CA GLU A 5 -20.27 -39.71 16.86
C GLU A 5 -20.28 -38.34 16.17
N LEU A 6 -20.97 -38.23 15.04
CA LEU A 6 -21.14 -36.96 14.33
C LEU A 6 -21.88 -35.95 15.21
N VAL A 7 -21.14 -35.00 15.79
CA VAL A 7 -21.71 -33.99 16.70
C VAL A 7 -22.34 -32.82 15.94
N ALA A 8 -21.82 -32.47 14.75
CA ALA A 8 -22.32 -31.35 13.95
C ALA A 8 -21.99 -31.52 12.47
N SER A 9 -22.89 -31.04 11.61
CA SER A 9 -22.68 -30.89 10.17
C SER A 9 -22.95 -29.45 9.77
N LEU A 10 -21.98 -28.81 9.12
CA LEU A 10 -22.08 -27.42 8.67
C LEU A 10 -22.13 -27.39 7.14
N PRO A 11 -23.17 -26.80 6.52
CA PRO A 11 -23.15 -26.54 5.09
C PRO A 11 -22.05 -25.53 4.77
N VAL A 12 -21.31 -25.81 3.70
CA VAL A 12 -20.21 -24.97 3.19
C VAL A 12 -20.67 -24.26 1.93
N PHE A 13 -20.59 -22.94 1.94
CA PHE A 13 -20.87 -22.08 0.80
C PHE A 13 -19.58 -21.46 0.28
N LEU A 14 -19.47 -21.30 -1.04
CA LEU A 14 -18.33 -20.65 -1.69
C LEU A 14 -18.80 -19.34 -2.31
N ASN A 15 -18.17 -18.25 -1.89
CA ASN A 15 -18.43 -16.91 -2.35
C ASN A 15 -17.47 -16.54 -3.48
N GLY A 16 -18.02 -16.31 -4.67
CA GLY A 16 -17.22 -16.08 -5.88
C GLY A 16 -16.53 -17.36 -6.35
N ALA A 17 -16.87 -17.82 -7.55
CA ALA A 17 -16.09 -18.89 -8.17
C ALA A 17 -14.73 -18.32 -8.62
N PRO A 18 -13.61 -19.03 -8.42
CA PRO A 18 -12.35 -18.64 -9.04
C PRO A 18 -12.55 -18.52 -10.57
N GLY A 19 -12.33 -17.31 -11.11
CA GLY A 19 -12.59 -16.97 -12.53
C GLY A 19 -13.88 -16.17 -12.82
N ALA A 20 -14.77 -15.96 -11.83
CA ALA A 20 -15.98 -15.13 -12.00
C ALA A 20 -15.66 -13.63 -12.22
N GLU A 21 -14.44 -13.19 -11.89
CA GLU A 21 -13.93 -11.84 -12.15
C GLU A 21 -13.98 -11.45 -13.63
N ALA A 22 -13.93 -12.43 -14.54
CA ALA A 22 -13.97 -12.19 -15.98
C ALA A 22 -15.37 -11.75 -16.48
N GLN A 23 -16.44 -11.98 -15.71
CA GLN A 23 -17.81 -11.74 -16.15
C GLN A 23 -18.36 -10.37 -15.73
N ASP A 24 -17.92 -9.81 -14.59
CA ASP A 24 -18.37 -8.49 -14.12
C ASP A 24 -17.31 -7.81 -13.22
N PRO A 25 -16.41 -6.99 -13.79
CA PRO A 25 -15.35 -6.32 -13.04
C PRO A 25 -15.84 -5.20 -12.11
N ALA A 26 -17.14 -4.85 -12.16
CA ALA A 26 -17.73 -3.81 -11.32
C ALA A 26 -18.38 -4.37 -10.03
N SER A 27 -18.60 -5.69 -9.95
CA SER A 27 -19.18 -6.36 -8.77
C SER A 27 -18.23 -7.32 -8.05
N SER A 28 -17.00 -7.51 -8.55
CA SER A 28 -16.00 -8.35 -7.90
C SER A 28 -15.37 -7.66 -6.70
N VAL A 29 -15.79 -8.08 -5.50
CA VAL A 29 -15.15 -7.72 -4.25
C VAL A 29 -13.72 -8.24 -4.26
N ARG A 30 -12.76 -7.33 -4.11
CA ARG A 30 -11.36 -7.70 -3.93
C ARG A 30 -11.05 -7.87 -2.44
N LEU A 31 -10.63 -9.07 -2.07
CA LEU A 31 -10.30 -9.42 -0.70
C LEU A 31 -8.80 -9.69 -0.55
N GLU A 32 -8.13 -8.92 0.28
CA GLU A 32 -6.70 -9.02 0.55
C GLU A 32 -6.43 -9.21 2.04
N LEU A 33 -5.42 -10.02 2.38
CA LEU A 33 -4.99 -10.24 3.75
C LEU A 33 -3.76 -9.39 4.05
N PHE A 34 -3.89 -8.40 4.93
CA PHE A 34 -2.75 -7.61 5.41
C PHE A 34 -2.18 -8.24 6.68
N GLN A 35 -0.91 -8.60 6.61
CA GLN A 35 -0.14 -9.09 7.75
C GLN A 35 0.75 -7.96 8.28
N TYR A 36 0.86 -7.84 9.60
CA TYR A 36 1.66 -6.83 10.28
C TYR A 36 2.72 -7.51 11.16
N PRO A 37 3.84 -7.98 10.59
CA PRO A 37 4.81 -8.82 11.33
C PRO A 37 5.43 -8.15 12.56
N LEU A 38 5.41 -6.82 12.64
CA LEU A 38 5.98 -6.04 13.74
C LEU A 38 4.94 -5.68 14.82
N TYR A 39 3.67 -6.02 14.62
CA TYR A 39 2.60 -5.73 15.57
C TYR A 39 2.23 -7.01 16.30
N GLN A 40 1.93 -6.86 17.59
CA GLN A 40 1.46 -7.97 18.41
C GLN A 40 0.05 -8.37 17.98
N ARG A 41 -0.25 -9.66 18.14
CA ARG A 41 -1.60 -10.19 17.93
C ARG A 41 -2.59 -9.48 18.87
N ASP A 42 -3.80 -9.24 18.39
CA ASP A 42 -4.91 -8.63 19.13
C ASP A 42 -4.67 -7.17 19.56
N HIS A 43 -3.67 -6.50 18.98
CA HIS A 43 -3.51 -5.06 19.09
C HIS A 43 -3.92 -4.42 17.77
N PRO A 44 -5.11 -3.78 17.67
CA PRO A 44 -5.51 -3.12 16.43
C PRO A 44 -4.50 -2.06 16.06
N LEU A 45 -4.45 -1.70 14.77
CA LEU A 45 -3.58 -0.64 14.28
C LEU A 45 -3.79 0.61 15.14
N PRO A 46 -2.78 1.01 15.93
CA PRO A 46 -2.99 1.99 16.97
C PRO A 46 -3.15 3.36 16.30
N VAL A 47 -4.36 3.93 16.35
CA VAL A 47 -4.51 5.38 16.28
C VAL A 47 -4.39 5.88 17.71
N PRO A 48 -3.27 6.52 18.09
CA PRO A 48 -3.08 6.98 19.47
C PRO A 48 -4.14 8.00 19.84
N ALA A 49 -4.58 8.00 21.10
CA ALA A 49 -5.60 8.94 21.57
C ALA A 49 -5.23 10.41 21.27
N SER A 50 -3.94 10.75 21.36
CA SER A 50 -3.43 12.08 21.03
C SER A 50 -3.67 12.44 19.56
N ALA A 51 -3.55 11.48 18.64
CA ALA A 51 -3.81 11.65 17.22
C ALA A 51 -5.32 11.68 16.91
N ALA A 52 -6.09 10.78 17.54
CA ALA A 52 -7.55 10.74 17.40
C ALA A 52 -8.20 12.06 17.84
N GLN A 53 -7.73 12.67 18.94
CA GLN A 53 -8.20 14.00 19.40
C GLN A 53 -7.93 15.11 18.39
N ARG A 54 -6.92 14.96 17.52
CA ARG A 54 -6.64 15.87 16.39
C ARG A 54 -7.40 15.50 15.11
N GLY A 55 -8.33 14.55 15.16
CA GLY A 55 -9.06 14.06 13.99
C GLY A 55 -8.19 13.33 12.98
N GLN A 56 -7.01 12.83 13.38
CA GLN A 56 -6.14 12.06 12.51
C GLN A 56 -6.64 10.61 12.44
N THR A 57 -6.80 10.10 11.23
CA THR A 57 -7.13 8.70 10.97
C THR A 57 -6.00 8.02 10.23
N VAL A 58 -6.10 6.70 10.07
CA VAL A 58 -5.28 5.96 9.09
C VAL A 58 -5.65 6.45 7.69
N ALA A 59 -4.64 6.64 6.85
CA ALA A 59 -4.82 6.94 5.44
C ALA A 59 -4.20 5.79 4.62
N SER A 60 -4.81 5.41 3.52
CA SER A 60 -4.28 4.34 2.67
C SER A 60 -4.49 4.65 1.20
N ARG A 61 -3.62 4.09 0.36
CA ARG A 61 -3.70 4.17 -1.09
C ARG A 61 -3.19 2.89 -1.71
N TRP A 62 -3.64 2.62 -2.92
CA TRP A 62 -3.39 1.35 -3.60
C TRP A 62 -3.10 1.54 -5.08
N ARG A 63 -2.27 0.66 -5.62
CA ARG A 63 -1.94 0.49 -7.02
C ARG A 63 -2.52 -0.83 -7.51
N PRO A 64 -3.66 -0.81 -8.24
CA PRO A 64 -4.38 -2.02 -8.61
C PRO A 64 -3.62 -3.05 -9.43
N GLN A 65 -2.79 -2.61 -10.38
CA GLN A 65 -2.04 -3.48 -11.29
C GLN A 65 -0.80 -4.04 -10.62
N ALA A 66 -0.02 -3.19 -9.94
CA ALA A 66 1.16 -3.60 -9.18
C ALA A 66 0.82 -4.33 -7.87
N ASN A 67 -0.45 -4.29 -7.47
CA ASN A 67 -0.94 -4.72 -6.18
C ASN A 67 -0.12 -4.20 -4.99
N ARG A 68 0.13 -2.89 -4.99
CA ARG A 68 0.97 -2.24 -3.97
C ARG A 68 0.10 -1.33 -3.11
N VAL A 69 0.14 -1.54 -1.81
CA VAL A 69 -0.61 -0.78 -0.82
C VAL A 69 0.36 0.03 0.03
N GLU A 70 0.02 1.29 0.23
CA GLU A 70 0.68 2.14 1.21
C GLU A 70 -0.32 2.61 2.24
N MET A 71 0.13 2.67 3.49
CA MET A 71 -0.66 3.16 4.61
C MET A 71 0.11 4.18 5.41
N GLU A 72 -0.56 5.17 5.95
CA GLU A 72 -0.02 6.09 6.93
C GLU A 72 -0.74 5.92 8.27
N LEU A 73 0.04 5.59 9.29
CA LEU A 73 -0.42 5.46 10.66
C LEU A 73 -0.05 6.71 11.45
N PRO A 74 -1.01 7.37 12.13
CA PRO A 74 -0.70 8.47 13.04
C PRO A 74 0.20 8.03 14.19
N LEU A 75 1.16 8.88 14.57
CA LEU A 75 2.06 8.64 15.70
C LEU A 75 1.58 9.34 16.97
N ASP A 76 1.98 8.78 18.11
CA ASP A 76 1.75 9.41 19.40
C ASP A 76 2.82 10.49 19.60
N VAL A 77 2.38 11.75 19.61
CA VAL A 77 3.28 12.91 19.75
C VAL A 77 3.34 13.44 21.18
N ARG A 78 2.90 12.64 22.17
CA ARG A 78 3.01 13.02 23.59
C ARG A 78 4.49 13.11 23.99
N PRO A 79 4.89 14.15 24.76
CA PRO A 79 6.30 14.35 25.15
C PRO A 79 6.94 13.16 25.88
N SER A 80 6.14 12.28 26.50
CA SER A 80 6.62 11.08 27.20
C SER A 80 7.16 9.99 26.27
N VAL A 81 6.74 9.96 25.00
CA VAL A 81 7.08 8.91 24.02
C VAL A 81 7.62 9.46 22.70
N TYR A 82 7.56 10.79 22.51
CA TYR A 82 7.96 11.46 21.28
C TYR A 82 9.01 12.52 21.53
N ASN A 83 10.10 12.46 20.77
CA ASN A 83 11.12 13.51 20.77
C ASN A 83 10.75 14.59 19.75
N ALA A 84 10.40 15.78 20.23
CA ALA A 84 9.97 16.90 19.39
C ALA A 84 11.09 17.47 18.49
N GLU A 85 12.35 17.42 18.95
CA GLU A 85 13.51 17.90 18.20
C GLU A 85 13.75 17.01 16.97
N LYS A 86 13.82 15.68 17.18
CA LYS A 86 13.89 14.71 16.08
C LYS A 86 12.65 14.76 15.19
N GLY A 87 11.49 14.97 15.78
CA GLY A 87 10.24 15.17 15.04
C GLY A 87 10.30 16.34 14.05
N THR A 88 10.97 17.43 14.44
CA THR A 88 11.16 18.62 13.61
C THR A 88 12.19 18.36 12.52
N GLU A 89 13.30 17.70 12.84
CA GLU A 89 14.34 17.31 11.88
C GLU A 89 13.76 16.47 10.72
N TYR A 90 12.90 15.49 11.02
CA TYR A 90 12.26 14.66 9.99
C TYR A 90 11.03 15.30 9.31
N ALA A 91 10.58 16.46 9.79
CA ALA A 91 9.38 17.10 9.28
C ALA A 91 9.52 17.49 7.81
N GLU A 92 10.65 18.08 7.43
CA GLU A 92 10.91 18.55 6.05
C GLU A 92 10.96 17.38 5.06
N ALA A 93 11.64 16.29 5.43
CA ALA A 93 11.73 15.10 4.59
C ALA A 93 10.35 14.46 4.38
N THR A 94 9.51 14.48 5.41
CA THR A 94 8.14 13.96 5.35
C THR A 94 7.22 14.85 4.54
N GLU A 95 7.42 16.17 4.59
CA GLU A 95 6.70 17.12 3.75
C GLU A 95 6.99 16.89 2.26
N ARG A 96 8.25 16.62 1.90
CA ARG A 96 8.64 16.26 0.52
C ARG A 96 8.03 14.95 0.05
N LEU A 97 7.86 13.98 0.96
CA LEU A 97 7.21 12.72 0.66
C LEU A 97 5.70 12.89 0.37
N GLY A 98 5.11 13.97 0.88
CA GLY A 98 3.69 14.26 0.81
C GLY A 98 2.87 13.35 1.73
N LYS A 99 1.64 13.76 2.03
CA LYS A 99 0.69 12.96 2.82
C LYS A 99 -0.22 12.17 1.91
N ILE A 100 -0.62 10.98 2.35
CA ILE A 100 -1.67 10.22 1.66
C ILE A 100 -3.02 10.95 1.87
N PRO A 101 -3.74 11.33 0.80
CA PRO A 101 -5.06 11.93 0.93
C PRO A 101 -6.05 10.96 1.56
N VAL A 102 -6.98 11.47 2.38
CA VAL A 102 -8.09 10.69 2.93
C VAL A 102 -9.36 11.05 2.15
N PRO A 103 -9.94 10.12 1.37
CA PRO A 103 -11.16 10.39 0.62
C PRO A 103 -12.30 10.88 1.52
N GLY A 104 -12.96 11.98 1.12
CA GLY A 104 -14.07 12.57 1.86
C GLY A 104 -13.66 13.44 3.06
N GLN A 105 -12.36 13.57 3.37
CA GLN A 105 -11.87 14.50 4.38
C GLN A 105 -11.41 15.80 3.69
N VAL A 106 -11.93 16.93 4.14
CA VAL A 106 -11.46 18.24 3.64
C VAL A 106 -10.04 18.44 4.13
N LYS A 107 -9.14 18.87 3.24
CA LYS A 107 -7.76 19.23 3.59
C LYS A 107 -7.81 20.37 4.62
N GLN A 108 -7.71 20.02 5.90
CA GLN A 108 -7.54 21.02 6.95
C GLN A 108 -6.15 21.61 6.78
N GLU A 109 -6.11 22.91 6.51
CA GLU A 109 -4.87 23.66 6.58
C GLU A 109 -4.39 23.61 8.04
N ARG A 110 -3.11 23.25 8.22
CA ARG A 110 -2.49 23.31 9.54
C ARG A 110 -2.61 24.76 10.02
N PRO A 111 -3.12 25.01 11.25
CA PRO A 111 -3.13 26.35 11.78
C PRO A 111 -1.70 26.90 11.80
N PRO A 112 -1.48 28.21 11.61
CA PRO A 112 -0.14 28.80 11.53
C PRO A 112 0.75 28.53 12.74
N THR A 113 0.14 28.18 13.88
CA THR A 113 0.81 27.87 15.15
C THR A 113 1.29 26.41 15.25
N ASP A 114 0.91 25.53 14.31
CA ASP A 114 1.26 24.11 14.35
C ASP A 114 2.59 23.85 13.64
N THR A 115 3.66 23.73 14.42
CA THR A 115 5.00 23.45 13.88
C THR A 115 5.02 22.13 13.10
N PRO A 116 5.61 22.10 11.88
CA PRO A 116 5.81 20.87 11.13
C PRO A 116 6.54 19.82 11.97
N ARG A 117 6.05 18.59 11.95
CA ARG A 117 6.64 17.45 12.67
C ARG A 117 6.35 16.15 11.94
N PHE A 118 7.20 15.16 12.18
CA PHE A 118 6.98 13.77 11.80
C PHE A 118 5.89 13.14 12.68
N ASP A 119 4.62 13.27 12.29
CA ASP A 119 3.46 12.80 13.05
C ASP A 119 2.79 11.55 12.46
N ARG A 120 3.36 10.96 11.40
CA ARG A 120 2.81 9.78 10.71
C ARG A 120 3.92 8.87 10.24
N MET A 121 3.75 7.56 10.46
CA MET A 121 4.64 6.53 9.94
C MET A 121 4.01 5.88 8.71
N ARG A 122 4.79 5.74 7.63
CA ARG A 122 4.35 5.05 6.42
C ARG A 122 4.65 3.56 6.50
N LEU A 123 3.69 2.74 6.11
CA LEU A 123 3.85 1.31 5.87
C LEU A 123 3.72 1.04 4.37
N GLU A 124 4.59 0.18 3.85
CA GLU A 124 4.56 -0.31 2.48
C GLU A 124 4.27 -1.81 2.47
N SER A 125 3.47 -2.25 1.51
CA SER A 125 3.17 -3.66 1.28
C SER A 125 4.30 -4.37 0.54
N ALA A 126 4.57 -5.62 0.94
CA ALA A 126 5.31 -6.59 0.16
C ALA A 126 4.43 -7.83 -0.06
N ALA A 127 4.26 -8.26 -1.32
CA ALA A 127 3.47 -9.44 -1.64
C ALA A 127 4.12 -10.71 -1.07
N VAL A 128 3.31 -11.57 -0.47
CA VAL A 128 3.72 -12.92 -0.03
C VAL A 128 3.32 -13.89 -1.14
N PRO A 129 4.26 -14.64 -1.73
CA PRO A 129 3.93 -15.66 -2.72
C PRO A 129 3.00 -16.72 -2.12
N ASN A 130 1.88 -16.97 -2.80
CA ASN A 130 0.94 -18.00 -2.38
C ASN A 130 1.50 -19.39 -2.73
N ALA A 131 1.61 -20.27 -1.73
CA ALA A 131 1.95 -21.68 -1.94
C ALA A 131 0.72 -22.53 -2.28
N ALA A 132 -0.48 -22.00 -2.00
CA ALA A 132 -1.78 -22.62 -2.22
C ALA A 132 -2.85 -21.52 -2.38
N GLU A 133 -4.06 -21.93 -2.77
CA GLU A 133 -5.23 -21.06 -2.76
C GLU A 133 -5.70 -20.84 -1.32
N TYR A 134 -5.61 -19.60 -0.85
CA TYR A 134 -6.07 -19.23 0.49
C TYR A 134 -7.48 -18.68 0.44
N MET A 135 -8.28 -19.00 1.45
CA MET A 135 -9.64 -18.50 1.61
C MET A 135 -9.84 -18.06 3.06
N ILE A 136 -10.68 -17.06 3.27
CA ILE A 136 -11.21 -16.77 4.61
C ILE A 136 -12.52 -17.51 4.83
N CYS A 137 -12.77 -17.91 6.07
CA CYS A 137 -14.03 -18.53 6.46
C CYS A 137 -14.77 -17.62 7.42
N THR A 138 -16.07 -17.44 7.17
CA THR A 138 -17.00 -16.77 8.09
C THR A 138 -18.04 -17.78 8.50
N VAL A 139 -18.20 -18.00 9.81
CA VAL A 139 -19.23 -18.87 10.36
C VAL A 139 -20.37 -18.01 10.90
N LYS A 140 -21.57 -18.19 10.36
CA LYS A 140 -22.77 -17.44 10.76
C LYS A 140 -24.00 -18.34 10.64
N ASP A 141 -24.86 -18.32 11.67
CA ASP A 141 -26.13 -19.06 11.69
C ASP A 141 -26.01 -20.57 11.39
N GLY A 142 -24.89 -21.19 11.80
CA GLY A 142 -24.63 -22.61 11.54
C GLY A 142 -24.18 -22.92 10.10
N GLU A 143 -23.83 -21.89 9.32
CA GLU A 143 -23.34 -21.98 7.94
C GLU A 143 -21.87 -21.53 7.88
N LEU A 144 -21.08 -22.18 7.02
CA LEU A 144 -19.68 -21.82 6.79
C LEU A 144 -19.53 -21.22 5.39
N HIS A 145 -19.13 -19.96 5.31
CA HIS A 145 -18.96 -19.21 4.07
C HIS A 145 -17.47 -19.04 3.76
N LEU A 146 -17.00 -19.57 2.64
CA LEU A 146 -15.64 -19.47 2.14
C LEU A 146 -15.52 -18.36 1.11
N THR A 147 -14.59 -17.43 1.29
CA THR A 147 -14.28 -16.38 0.29
C THR A 147 -12.80 -16.45 -0.09
N PRO A 148 -12.44 -16.63 -1.38
CA PRO A 148 -11.05 -16.64 -1.82
C PRO A 148 -10.30 -15.34 -1.56
N LEU A 149 -9.04 -15.45 -1.16
CA LEU A 149 -8.11 -14.32 -1.03
C LEU A 149 -7.44 -14.05 -2.38
N HIS A 150 -7.44 -12.78 -2.80
CA HIS A 150 -6.76 -12.35 -4.01
C HIS A 150 -5.26 -12.21 -3.78
N ALA A 151 -4.86 -11.77 -2.60
CA ALA A 151 -3.47 -11.60 -2.23
C ALA A 151 -3.25 -11.63 -0.71
N VAL A 152 -2.03 -12.00 -0.33
CA VAL A 152 -1.51 -11.82 1.03
C VAL A 152 -0.38 -10.80 0.96
N LEU A 153 -0.51 -9.69 1.68
CA LEU A 153 0.45 -8.59 1.71
C LEU A 153 1.02 -8.41 3.11
N GLN A 154 2.34 -8.30 3.23
CA GLN A 154 3.01 -7.91 4.47
C GLN A 154 3.25 -6.42 4.50
N MET A 155 2.69 -5.75 5.50
CA MET A 155 2.89 -4.32 5.73
C MET A 155 4.12 -4.08 6.60
N ARG A 156 5.08 -3.30 6.09
CA ARG A 156 6.37 -3.03 6.73
C ARG A 156 6.62 -1.52 6.84
N PRO A 157 7.19 -1.03 7.95
CA PRO A 157 7.59 0.38 8.07
C PRO A 157 8.55 0.79 6.96
N SER A 158 8.23 1.92 6.35
CA SER A 158 9.05 2.56 5.34
C SER A 158 9.98 3.59 5.99
N MET A 159 11.22 3.61 5.51
CA MET A 159 12.25 4.58 5.93
C MET A 159 12.53 5.63 4.86
N GLN A 160 11.62 5.82 3.88
CA GLN A 160 11.78 6.80 2.80
C GLN A 160 12.09 8.22 3.29
N HIS A 161 11.59 8.61 4.47
CA HIS A 161 11.91 9.91 5.08
C HIS A 161 13.41 10.07 5.39
N VAL A 162 14.11 8.99 5.75
CA VAL A 162 15.56 9.01 5.99
C VAL A 162 16.31 9.16 4.67
N ASP A 163 15.88 8.45 3.63
CA ASP A 163 16.49 8.55 2.29
C ASP A 163 16.35 9.99 1.74
N MET A 164 15.17 10.59 1.91
CA MET A 164 14.90 11.97 1.50
C MET A 164 15.72 12.99 2.29
N LEU A 165 15.93 12.76 3.59
CA LEU A 165 16.80 13.59 4.42
C LEU A 165 18.26 13.50 3.95
N GLY A 166 18.78 12.29 3.73
CA GLY A 166 20.16 12.11 3.24
C GLY A 166 20.40 12.69 1.84
N GLN A 167 19.38 12.63 0.97
CA GLN A 167 19.42 13.32 -0.33
C GLN A 167 19.44 14.84 -0.18
N ALA A 168 18.66 15.39 0.76
CA ALA A 168 18.67 16.81 1.09
C ALA A 168 20.08 17.26 1.50
N GLU A 169 20.66 16.61 2.50
CA GLU A 169 21.99 16.95 3.03
C GLU A 169 23.07 16.84 1.95
N SER A 170 22.99 15.80 1.11
CA SER A 170 23.94 15.60 0.00
C SER A 170 23.82 16.69 -1.05
N SER A 171 22.58 17.13 -1.35
CA SER A 171 22.33 18.22 -2.30
C SER A 171 22.83 19.56 -1.77
N GLU A 172 22.67 19.83 -0.48
CA GLU A 172 23.16 21.05 0.18
C GLU A 172 24.70 21.08 0.23
N ARG A 173 25.35 19.95 0.55
CA ARG A 173 26.81 19.84 0.51
C ARG A 173 27.38 20.04 -0.88
N ARG A 174 26.68 19.60 -1.94
CA ARG A 174 27.08 19.83 -3.34
C ARG A 174 26.83 21.27 -3.77
N GLY A 175 25.69 21.86 -3.39
CA GLY A 175 25.37 23.26 -3.65
C GLY A 175 26.32 24.23 -2.95
N GLY A 176 26.78 23.92 -1.74
CA GLY A 176 27.76 24.71 -0.99
C GLY A 176 29.20 24.57 -1.46
N ARG A 177 29.56 23.46 -2.13
CA ARG A 177 30.90 23.25 -2.73
C ARG A 177 31.03 23.81 -4.15
N GLY A 178 29.92 24.15 -4.81
CA GLY A 178 29.91 24.81 -6.13
C GLY A 178 30.22 26.31 -6.08
N ALA A 179 30.49 26.88 -4.91
CA ALA A 179 30.85 28.30 -4.75
C ALA A 179 32.36 28.53 -4.51
N GLY A 180 33.22 27.50 -4.64
CA GLY A 180 34.64 27.65 -4.33
C GLY A 180 35.56 26.50 -4.77
N SER A 181 35.47 26.08 -6.03
CA SER A 181 36.51 25.24 -6.65
C SER A 181 36.56 25.53 -8.15
N ASP A 182 37.52 26.38 -8.52
CA ASP A 182 38.00 26.55 -9.87
C ASP A 182 38.52 25.20 -10.40
N ASP A 183 37.83 24.64 -11.41
CA ASP A 183 38.46 23.74 -12.38
C ASP A 183 38.42 24.51 -13.71
N GLU A 184 39.56 25.07 -14.08
CA GLU A 184 39.75 25.74 -15.36
C GLU A 184 39.63 24.72 -16.49
N GLY A 185 38.61 24.92 -17.33
CA GLY A 185 38.36 24.10 -18.51
C GLY A 185 37.38 24.78 -19.46
N ASP A 186 37.89 25.80 -20.13
CA ASP A 186 37.37 26.46 -21.33
C ASP A 186 36.36 27.60 -21.15
N ALA A 187 36.83 28.77 -21.56
CA ALA A 187 36.17 30.04 -21.53
C ALA A 187 35.08 30.12 -22.61
N ASN A 188 33.89 30.58 -22.24
CA ASN A 188 33.17 31.61 -22.99
C ASN A 188 32.10 32.28 -22.11
N ASN A 189 32.44 33.49 -21.66
CA ASN A 189 31.55 34.54 -21.13
C ASN A 189 30.96 35.24 -22.39
N ALA A 190 29.71 35.71 -22.56
CA ALA A 190 28.66 36.25 -21.70
C ALA A 190 27.36 36.39 -22.57
N PRO A 191 26.38 37.28 -22.28
CA PRO A 191 25.09 37.01 -21.63
C PRO A 191 23.85 37.31 -22.52
N ASP A 192 22.69 36.67 -22.31
CA ASP A 192 21.37 37.35 -22.25
C ASP A 192 20.18 36.37 -22.11
N LYS A 193 19.09 36.89 -21.52
CA LYS A 193 17.83 36.22 -21.16
C LYS A 193 17.09 35.54 -22.33
N ARG A 194 16.57 34.30 -22.12
CA ARG A 194 15.23 33.76 -22.51
C ARG A 194 15.10 32.23 -22.25
N PRO A 195 13.88 31.66 -22.25
CA PRO A 195 13.44 30.62 -21.30
C PRO A 195 14.04 29.24 -21.56
N GLY A 196 14.03 28.42 -20.50
CA GLY A 196 14.62 27.09 -20.46
C GLY A 196 14.24 26.22 -21.65
N VAL A 197 15.23 25.99 -22.51
CA VAL A 197 15.22 24.87 -23.45
C VAL A 197 15.45 23.62 -22.60
N VAL A 198 14.39 22.83 -22.43
CA VAL A 198 14.52 21.44 -21.96
C VAL A 198 15.41 20.73 -22.97
N SER A 199 16.60 20.31 -22.56
CA SER A 199 17.39 19.37 -23.35
C SER A 199 16.65 18.05 -23.37
N LEU A 200 15.83 17.83 -24.41
CA LEU A 200 15.38 16.48 -24.74
C LEU A 200 16.61 15.71 -25.23
N ASN A 201 17.16 14.87 -24.37
CA ASN A 201 18.01 13.78 -24.82
C ASN A 201 17.12 12.75 -25.53
N VAL A 202 16.79 13.03 -26.80
CA VAL A 202 16.15 12.06 -27.69
C VAL A 202 17.23 11.11 -28.17
N SER A 203 17.50 10.05 -27.39
CA SER A 203 18.18 8.89 -27.92
C SER A 203 17.19 8.14 -28.82
N VAL A 204 17.17 8.46 -30.11
CA VAL A 204 16.46 7.67 -31.12
C VAL A 204 17.16 6.32 -31.18
N ARG A 205 16.57 5.30 -30.56
CA ARG A 205 16.91 3.91 -30.85
C ARG A 205 16.16 3.52 -32.11
N THR A 206 16.88 3.51 -33.23
CA THR A 206 16.42 2.90 -34.47
C THR A 206 16.13 1.43 -34.23
N ASP A 207 14.90 1.04 -34.54
CA ASP A 207 14.37 -0.31 -34.42
C ASP A 207 15.06 -1.25 -35.42
N ALA A 208 15.84 -2.20 -34.90
CA ALA A 208 16.15 -3.51 -35.50
C ALA A 208 17.25 -4.20 -34.67
N SER A 209 16.97 -4.48 -33.41
CA SER A 209 17.71 -5.52 -32.69
C SER A 209 16.76 -6.15 -31.69
N ARG A 210 16.30 -7.35 -32.04
CA ARG A 210 15.61 -8.27 -31.13
C ARG A 210 16.29 -8.17 -29.76
N PRO A 211 15.57 -7.88 -28.67
CA PRO A 211 16.16 -7.90 -27.35
C PRO A 211 16.76 -9.29 -27.14
N GLY A 212 18.07 -9.33 -26.85
CA GLY A 212 18.77 -10.57 -26.56
C GLY A 212 18.11 -11.30 -25.39
N PRO A 213 18.14 -12.65 -25.36
CA PRO A 213 17.53 -13.43 -24.30
C PRO A 213 18.36 -13.22 -23.02
N GLY A 214 18.00 -12.23 -22.20
CA GLY A 214 18.76 -11.91 -21.00
C GLY A 214 18.48 -10.54 -20.38
N ALA A 215 17.85 -9.60 -21.10
CA ALA A 215 17.31 -8.39 -20.47
C ALA A 215 15.96 -8.75 -19.82
N GLY A 216 16.00 -9.18 -18.56
CA GLY A 216 14.80 -9.60 -17.82
C GLY A 216 13.70 -8.54 -17.80
N ARG A 217 12.44 -8.98 -17.73
CA ARG A 217 11.25 -8.13 -17.59
C ARG A 217 11.21 -7.35 -16.26
N ALA A 218 11.88 -7.84 -15.23
CA ALA A 218 11.86 -7.29 -13.87
C ALA A 218 12.11 -5.77 -13.74
N PRO A 219 13.15 -5.16 -14.35
CA PRO A 219 13.36 -3.71 -14.30
C PRO A 219 12.31 -2.90 -15.07
N HIS A 220 11.62 -3.49 -16.05
CA HIS A 220 10.51 -2.83 -16.76
C HIS A 220 9.24 -2.89 -15.91
N ASP A 221 8.93 -4.07 -15.36
CA ASP A 221 7.77 -4.28 -14.49
C ASP A 221 7.83 -3.39 -13.24
N ALA A 222 9.01 -3.21 -12.65
CA ALA A 222 9.21 -2.30 -11.52
C ALA A 222 8.96 -0.82 -11.90
N ARG A 223 9.40 -0.40 -13.09
CA ARG A 223 9.17 0.98 -13.56
C ARG A 223 7.71 1.24 -13.87
N ASP A 224 7.02 0.29 -14.48
CA ASP A 224 5.59 0.40 -14.78
C ASP A 224 4.77 0.41 -13.49
N ALA A 225 5.11 -0.46 -12.52
CA ALA A 225 4.55 -0.45 -11.18
C ALA A 225 4.79 0.88 -10.45
N ASP A 226 5.97 1.49 -10.66
CA ASP A 226 6.31 2.79 -10.08
C ASP A 226 5.62 3.97 -10.77
N ALA A 227 5.29 3.84 -12.05
CA ALA A 227 4.55 4.83 -12.83
C ALA A 227 3.03 4.75 -12.60
N GLU A 228 2.52 3.63 -12.06
CA GLU A 228 1.10 3.44 -11.80
C GLU A 228 0.55 4.51 -10.86
N ARG A 229 -0.65 5.00 -11.18
CA ARG A 229 -1.34 5.99 -10.35
C ARG A 229 -1.89 5.36 -9.09
N TRP A 230 -1.71 6.07 -7.98
CA TRP A 230 -2.34 5.73 -6.72
C TRP A 230 -3.84 5.98 -6.76
N VAL A 231 -4.60 5.04 -6.20
CA VAL A 231 -6.01 5.16 -5.87
C VAL A 231 -6.11 5.31 -4.35
N ASP A 232 -6.59 6.46 -3.89
CA ASP A 232 -6.75 6.72 -2.47
C ASP A 232 -7.94 5.93 -1.92
N LEU A 233 -7.71 5.25 -0.79
CA LEU A 233 -8.69 4.38 -0.15
C LEU A 233 -9.24 5.03 1.12
N ARG A 234 -10.53 4.82 1.36
CA ARG A 234 -11.16 5.20 2.61
C ARG A 234 -10.92 4.11 3.66
N TRP A 235 -10.32 4.49 4.77
CA TRP A 235 -10.20 3.60 5.92
C TRP A 235 -11.53 3.48 6.67
N ILE A 236 -11.98 2.25 6.88
CA ILE A 236 -13.13 1.91 7.72
C ILE A 236 -12.63 0.85 8.69
N ASP A 237 -12.68 1.13 9.98
CA ASP A 237 -12.26 0.20 11.02
C ASP A 237 -13.40 -0.73 11.46
N GLU A 238 -13.06 -1.70 12.31
CA GLU A 238 -13.98 -2.66 12.91
C GLU A 238 -15.04 -2.04 13.84
N SER A 239 -14.81 -0.82 14.33
CA SER A 239 -15.75 -0.11 15.20
C SER A 239 -16.85 0.60 14.42
N ASP A 240 -16.64 0.87 13.13
CA ASP A 240 -17.65 1.47 12.25
C ASP A 240 -18.69 0.42 11.83
N PRO A 241 -19.99 0.62 12.16
CA PRO A 241 -21.05 -0.31 11.76
C PRO A 241 -21.14 -0.54 10.25
N ARG A 242 -20.72 0.43 9.43
CA ARG A 242 -20.69 0.29 7.97
C ARG A 242 -19.69 -0.77 7.51
N GLY A 243 -18.55 -0.89 8.20
CA GLY A 243 -17.56 -1.92 7.91
C GLY A 243 -18.13 -3.32 8.13
N ARG A 244 -18.86 -3.50 9.24
CA ARG A 244 -19.54 -4.75 9.55
C ARG A 244 -20.66 -5.08 8.56
N GLN A 245 -21.47 -4.10 8.19
CA GLN A 245 -22.51 -4.30 7.19
C GLN A 245 -21.91 -4.70 5.83
N LEU A 246 -20.86 -4.00 5.39
CA LEU A 246 -20.18 -4.33 4.15
C LEU A 246 -19.56 -5.74 4.20
N ALA A 247 -18.94 -6.11 5.32
CA ALA A 247 -18.38 -7.46 5.48
C ALA A 247 -19.48 -8.53 5.42
N ASP A 248 -20.63 -8.33 6.08
CA ASP A 248 -21.77 -9.24 6.00
C ASP A 248 -22.34 -9.33 4.57
N GLU A 249 -22.45 -8.22 3.86
CA GLU A 249 -22.96 -8.20 2.48
C GLU A 249 -22.01 -8.89 1.49
N GLN A 250 -20.70 -8.73 1.69
CA GLN A 250 -19.68 -9.11 0.70
C GLN A 250 -18.98 -10.44 1.01
N LEU A 251 -18.93 -10.90 2.27
CA LEU A 251 -18.28 -12.17 2.67
C LEU A 251 -19.26 -13.33 2.81
N LEU A 252 -20.55 -13.05 2.90
CA LEU A 252 -21.60 -14.07 2.95
C LEU A 252 -22.10 -14.35 1.54
N THR A 253 -22.23 -15.64 1.21
CA THR A 253 -22.79 -16.08 -0.05
C THR A 253 -24.31 -15.91 -0.04
N HIS A 254 -24.84 -15.18 -1.03
CA HIS A 254 -26.28 -15.06 -1.27
C HIS A 254 -26.86 -16.22 -2.09
N THR A 255 -26.00 -16.90 -2.87
CA THR A 255 -26.39 -17.99 -3.76
C THR A 255 -26.24 -19.35 -3.10
N ARG A 256 -27.36 -20.06 -2.90
CA ARG A 256 -27.37 -21.41 -2.30
C ARG A 256 -27.41 -22.53 -3.34
N ALA A 257 -26.98 -22.24 -4.57
CA ALA A 257 -26.93 -23.24 -5.62
C ALA A 257 -25.87 -24.31 -5.28
N PRO A 258 -26.20 -25.61 -5.38
CA PRO A 258 -25.24 -26.66 -5.10
C PRO A 258 -24.10 -26.62 -6.13
N LEU A 259 -22.87 -26.65 -5.65
CA LEU A 259 -21.68 -26.81 -6.47
C LEU A 259 -21.30 -28.29 -6.51
N TYR A 260 -21.05 -28.80 -7.71
CA TYR A 260 -20.60 -30.19 -7.92
C TYR A 260 -19.16 -30.18 -8.41
N CYS A 261 -18.31 -30.99 -7.78
CA CYS A 261 -16.96 -31.20 -8.28
C CYS A 261 -17.02 -32.03 -9.57
N GLU A 262 -16.57 -31.46 -10.68
CA GLU A 262 -16.50 -32.18 -11.96
C GLU A 262 -15.26 -33.09 -12.06
N SER A 263 -14.26 -32.86 -11.19
CA SER A 263 -13.02 -33.63 -11.10
C SER A 263 -13.28 -35.02 -10.51
N ARG A 264 -12.72 -36.06 -11.12
CA ARG A 264 -12.80 -37.43 -10.57
C ARG A 264 -11.65 -37.67 -9.62
N ALA A 265 -11.83 -38.54 -8.63
CA ALA A 265 -10.79 -38.86 -7.65
C ALA A 265 -9.44 -39.30 -8.27
N ARG A 266 -9.49 -39.95 -9.44
CA ARG A 266 -8.31 -40.38 -10.20
C ARG A 266 -7.53 -39.23 -10.88
N ASP A 267 -8.13 -38.06 -11.02
CA ASP A 267 -7.50 -36.89 -11.63
C ASP A 267 -6.72 -36.07 -10.60
N PHE A 268 -6.79 -36.47 -9.31
CA PHE A 268 -6.16 -35.80 -8.16
C PHE A 268 -4.95 -36.55 -7.59
N LEU A 269 -4.73 -37.82 -8.00
CA LEU A 269 -3.63 -38.69 -7.56
C LEU A 269 -2.55 -38.77 -8.65
#